data_AF-A0A2D8LFD1-F1
#
_entry.id   AF-A0A2D8LFD1-F1
#
_cell.length_a   1.000
_cell.length_b   1.000
_cell.length_c   1.000
_cell.angle_alpha   90.00
_cell.angle_beta   90.00
_cell.angle_gamma   90.00
#
_symmetry.space_group_name_H-M   'P 1'
#
loop_
_entity.id
_entity.type
_entity.pdbx_description
1 polymer ?
#
loop_
_entity_poly.entity_id
_entity_poly.type
_entity_poly.pdbx_seq_one_letter_code
_entity_poly.pdbx_strand_id
1 'polypeptide(L)' 'MNKVKLVSITPDAEETIAYIARVSNPKNQDNEKYEGLLKYMIKHGHWSPFEQAYMTIEIQTSLAIATQILRHRSFT' A
#
# COMPACT_ATOMS: atom_id res chain seq x y z
N MET A 1 14.46 -11.60 19.67
CA MET A 1 14.26 -11.97 18.26
C MET A 1 12.98 -11.31 17.82
N ASN A 2 13.03 -10.34 16.92
CA ASN A 2 11.82 -9.65 16.45
C ASN A 2 11.18 -10.51 15.36
N LYS A 3 9.92 -10.88 15.55
CA LYS A 3 9.16 -11.69 14.59
C LYS A 3 8.13 -10.79 13.93
N VAL A 4 8.07 -10.85 12.61
CA VAL A 4 7.12 -10.10 11.78
C VAL A 4 6.35 -11.10 10.92
N LYS A 5 5.03 -10.98 10.88
CA LYS A 5 4.16 -11.88 10.11
C LYS A 5 3.08 -11.08 9.40
N LEU A 6 2.88 -11.35 8.11
CA LEU A 6 1.72 -10.84 7.37
C LEU A 6 0.44 -11.51 7.88
N VAL A 7 -0.55 -10.71 8.28
CA VAL A 7 -1.86 -11.19 8.75
C VAL A 7 -2.90 -11.10 7.63
N SER A 8 -2.97 -9.97 6.95
CA SER A 8 -3.90 -9.75 5.84
C SER A 8 -3.39 -8.67 4.89
N ILE A 9 -3.86 -8.70 3.65
CA ILE A 9 -3.59 -7.71 2.62
C ILE A 9 -4.80 -7.61 1.69
N THR A 10 -5.03 -6.43 1.10
CA THR A 10 -5.97 -6.30 -0.03
C THR A 10 -5.54 -7.27 -1.15
N PRO A 11 -6.43 -8.15 -1.63
CA PRO A 11 -6.13 -9.01 -2.77
C PRO A 11 -5.74 -8.18 -3.99
N ASP A 12 -4.70 -8.62 -4.72
CA ASP A 12 -4.25 -7.98 -5.96
C ASP A 12 -4.09 -6.44 -5.82
N ALA A 13 -3.52 -6.01 -4.70
CA ALA A 13 -3.46 -4.61 -4.29
C ALA A 13 -2.87 -3.69 -5.38
N GLU A 14 -1.77 -4.11 -6.01
CA GLU A 14 -1.10 -3.32 -7.04
C GLU A 14 -1.96 -3.13 -8.29
N GLU A 15 -2.67 -4.19 -8.71
CA GLU A 15 -3.62 -4.14 -9.82
C GLU A 15 -4.80 -3.23 -9.48
N THR A 16 -5.35 -3.34 -8.27
CA THR A 16 -6.43 -2.48 -7.79
C THR A 16 -6.01 -1.00 -7.79
N ILE A 17 -4.82 -0.69 -7.28
CA ILE A 17 -4.26 0.68 -7.28
C ILE A 17 -4.12 1.20 -8.72
N ALA A 18 -3.59 0.37 -9.62
CA ALA A 18 -3.38 0.73 -11.02
C ALA A 18 -4.69 0.95 -11.78
N TYR A 19 -5.69 0.10 -11.53
CA TYR A 19 -7.02 0.23 -12.08
C TYR A 19 -7.67 1.54 -11.63
N ILE A 20 -7.61 1.85 -10.33
CA ILE A 20 -8.16 3.09 -9.77
C ILE A 20 -7.46 4.32 -10.33
N ALA A 21 -6.13 4.27 -10.51
CA ALA A 21 -5.37 5.34 -11.12
C ALA A 21 -5.73 5.59 -12.60
N ARG A 22 -6.39 4.64 -13.26
CA ARG A 22 -6.76 4.68 -14.68
C ARG A 22 -8.24 4.83 -14.95
N VAL A 23 -9.10 4.95 -13.93
CA VAL A 23 -10.57 5.11 -14.17
C VAL A 23 -10.88 6.33 -15.05
N SER A 24 -10.02 7.35 -15.02
CA SER A 24 -10.12 8.55 -15.86
C SER A 24 -9.59 8.36 -17.29
N ASN A 25 -8.96 7.23 -17.59
CA ASN A 25 -8.44 6.87 -18.91
C ASN A 25 -8.91 5.47 -19.36
N PRO A 26 -10.19 5.34 -19.79
CA PRO A 26 -10.84 4.05 -20.05
C PRO A 26 -10.13 3.19 -21.10
N LYS A 27 -9.43 3.83 -22.05
CA LYS A 27 -8.74 3.14 -23.15
C LYS A 27 -7.52 2.33 -22.71
N ASN A 28 -6.96 2.60 -21.53
CA ASN A 28 -5.77 1.95 -21.02
C ASN A 28 -6.02 1.24 -19.67
N GLN A 29 -7.29 1.06 -19.31
CA GLN A 29 -7.72 0.64 -17.98
C GLN A 29 -7.24 -0.77 -17.63
N ASP A 30 -7.41 -1.73 -18.55
CA ASP A 30 -7.09 -3.14 -18.36
C ASP A 30 -5.63 -3.52 -18.72
N ASN A 31 -4.73 -2.54 -18.78
CA ASN A 31 -3.34 -2.81 -19.15
C ASN A 31 -2.57 -3.47 -17.99
N GLU A 32 -2.23 -4.74 -18.12
CA GLU A 32 -1.50 -5.52 -17.11
C GLU A 32 -0.12 -4.96 -16.73
N LYS A 33 0.46 -4.07 -17.55
CA LYS A 33 1.74 -3.40 -17.26
C LYS A 33 1.50 -2.14 -16.42
N TYR A 34 1.44 -2.29 -15.11
CA TYR A 34 1.24 -1.17 -14.19
C TYR A 34 2.49 -0.71 -13.42
N GLU A 35 3.61 -1.47 -13.45
CA GLU A 35 4.85 -1.10 -12.76
C GLU A 35 5.34 0.32 -13.09
N GLY A 36 5.36 0.67 -14.38
CA GLY A 36 5.77 2.00 -14.83
C GLY A 36 4.83 3.11 -14.34
N LEU A 37 3.54 2.81 -14.23
CA LEU A 37 2.54 3.73 -13.68
C LEU A 37 2.73 3.93 -12.17
N LEU A 38 2.87 2.84 -11.40
CA LEU A 38 3.11 2.93 -9.96
C LEU A 38 4.37 3.74 -9.66
N LYS A 39 5.46 3.47 -10.39
CA LYS A 39 6.71 4.22 -10.28
C LYS A 39 6.54 5.70 -10.61
N TYR A 40 5.78 6.02 -11.67
CA TYR A 40 5.47 7.39 -12.04
C TYR A 40 4.68 8.11 -10.93
N MET A 41 3.67 7.46 -10.37
CA MET A 41 2.82 8.05 -9.31
C MET A 41 3.62 8.34 -8.04
N ILE A 42 4.45 7.39 -7.59
CA ILE A 42 5.35 7.58 -6.44
C ILE A 42 6.29 8.76 -6.69
N LYS A 43 6.89 8.84 -7.89
CA LYS A 43 7.82 9.93 -8.25
C LYS A 43 7.16 11.32 -8.22
N HIS A 44 5.87 11.41 -8.56
CA HIS A 44 5.13 12.67 -8.63
C HIS A 44 4.23 12.92 -7.42
N GLY A 45 4.26 12.05 -6.40
CA GLY A 45 3.48 12.22 -5.17
C GLY A 45 1.98 12.03 -5.33
N HIS A 46 1.54 11.21 -6.30
CA HIS A 46 0.13 10.84 -6.45
C HIS A 46 -0.22 9.71 -5.49
N TRP A 47 -0.47 10.05 -4.22
CA TRP A 47 -0.65 9.09 -3.14
C TRP A 47 -2.06 8.53 -2.98
N SER A 48 -3.10 9.28 -3.36
CA SER A 48 -4.49 8.86 -3.12
C SER A 48 -4.88 7.49 -3.70
N PRO A 49 -4.35 7.00 -4.84
CA PRO A 49 -4.62 5.64 -5.29
C PRO A 49 -4.04 4.57 -4.35
N PHE A 50 -2.90 4.83 -3.70
CA PHE A 50 -2.26 3.90 -2.77
C PHE A 50 -3.02 3.75 -1.45
N GLU A 51 -3.87 4.72 -1.11
CA GLU A 51 -4.76 4.66 0.07
C GLU A 51 -5.92 3.68 -0.10
N GLN A 52 -6.12 3.14 -1.31
CA GLN A 52 -7.15 2.15 -1.62
C GLN A 52 -6.72 0.70 -1.30
N ALA A 53 -5.44 0.50 -0.94
CA ALA A 53 -4.91 -0.77 -0.50
C ALA A 53 -4.48 -0.71 0.97
N TYR A 54 -4.66 -1.83 1.69
CA TYR A 54 -4.30 -1.94 3.09
C TYR A 54 -3.60 -3.28 3.38
N MET A 55 -2.74 -3.29 4.40
CA MET A 55 -2.15 -4.52 4.92
C MET A 55 -2.07 -4.49 6.45
N THR A 56 -2.22 -5.66 7.07
CA THR A 56 -2.09 -5.86 8.51
C THR A 56 -0.89 -6.74 8.79
N ILE A 57 -0.04 -6.30 9.73
CA ILE A 57 1.19 -7.01 10.11
C ILE A 57 1.17 -7.26 11.62
N GLU A 58 1.44 -8.50 12.02
CA GLU A 58 1.74 -8.85 13.41
C GLU A 58 3.23 -8.58 13.67
N ILE A 59 3.52 -7.76 14.69
CA ILE A 59 4.88 -7.40 15.08
C ILE A 59 5.11 -7.79 16.55
N GLN A 60 6.02 -8.72 16.79
CA GLN A 60 6.46 -9.10 18.13
C GLN A 60 7.75 -8.35 18.46
N THR A 61 7.66 -7.39 19.39
CA THR A 61 8.76 -6.47 19.74
C THR A 61 8.70 -6.04 21.21
N SER A 62 9.71 -5.30 21.67
CA SER A 62 9.76 -4.74 23.03
C SER A 62 8.80 -3.56 23.21
N LEU A 63 8.39 -3.28 24.45
CA LEU A 63 7.54 -2.13 24.78
C LEU A 63 8.15 -0.79 24.33
N ALA A 64 9.48 -0.65 24.45
CA ALA A 64 10.20 0.54 24.02
C ALA A 64 10.00 0.82 22.52
N ILE A 65 9.92 -0.21 21.68
CA ILE A 65 9.67 -0.07 20.23
C ILE A 65 8.17 0.06 19.94
N ALA A 66 7.31 -0.70 20.64
CA ALA A 66 5.86 -0.63 20.45
C ALA A 66 5.33 0.80 20.70
N THR A 67 5.81 1.48 21.73
CA THR A 67 5.45 2.89 22.02
C THR A 67 5.92 3.87 20.94
N GLN A 68 6.96 3.54 20.17
CA GLN A 68 7.35 4.34 19.00
C GLN A 68 6.41 4.11 17.82
N ILE A 69 6.04 2.86 17.56
CA ILE A 69 5.10 2.49 16.49
C ILE A 69 3.75 3.17 16.71
N LEU A 70 3.26 3.23 17.96
CA LEU A 70 2.01 3.91 18.32
C LEU A 70 1.97 5.42 17.99
N ARG A 71 3.11 6.05 17.68
CA ARG A 71 3.14 7.46 17.23
C ARG A 71 2.83 7.63 15.75
N HIS A 72 2.80 6.55 14.96
CA HIS A 72 2.41 6.59 13.55
C HIS A 72 0.90 6.69 13.42
N ARG A 73 0.38 7.93 13.46
CA ARG A 73 -1.06 8.23 13.47
C ARG A 73 -1.83 7.84 12.21
N SER A 74 -1.12 7.52 11.12
CA SER A 74 -1.71 7.00 9.89
C SER A 74 -2.01 5.50 9.95
N PHE A 75 -1.45 4.77 10.92
CA PHE A 75 -1.70 3.35 11.11
C PHE A 75 -2.90 3.13 12.03
N THR A 76 -3.59 2.00 11.85
CA THR A 76 -4.71 1.54 12.68
C THR A 76 -4.33 0.23 13.37
#